data_AF-A0A8X6XV56-F1
#
_entry.id   AF-A0A8X6XV56-F1
#
_cell.length_a   1.000
_cell.length_b   1.000
_cell.length_c   1.000
_cell.angle_alpha   90.00
_cell.angle_beta   90.00
_cell.angle_gamma   90.00
#
_symmetry.space_group_name_H-M   'P 1'
#
loop_
_entity.id
_entity.type
_entity.pdbx_description
1 polymer ?
#
loop_
_entity_poly.entity_id
_entity_poly.type
_entity_poly.pdbx_seq_one_letter_code
_entity_poly.pdbx_strand_id
1 'polypeptide(L)'
;MIHDEELIHANEVCEEVFFESVEVDSSSDEYEPEEKKRDIKHIPLDYKIKAVNMAKKHPTWSIKTLHSRGCGRLKRAFTQMGRRYHKRRK
;
A
#
# COMPACT_ATOMS: atom_id res chain seq x y z
N MET A 1 -7.75 33.11 -10.56
CA MET A 1 -8.29 31.98 -11.34
C MET A 1 -7.06 31.19 -11.78
N ILE A 2 -6.80 30.04 -11.16
CA ILE A 2 -5.61 29.23 -11.44
C ILE A 2 -5.96 28.40 -12.67
N HIS A 3 -5.14 28.48 -13.71
CA HIS A 3 -5.35 27.81 -14.98
C HIS A 3 -4.63 26.46 -14.89
N ASP A 4 -5.37 25.37 -14.64
CA ASP A 4 -4.82 24.03 -14.39
C ASP A 4 -4.70 23.18 -15.68
N GLU A 5 -4.40 23.80 -16.83
CA GLU A 5 -4.51 23.13 -18.15
C GLU A 5 -3.16 22.78 -18.79
N GLU A 6 -2.02 22.89 -18.10
CA GLU A 6 -0.71 22.50 -18.65
C GLU A 6 -0.04 21.41 -17.82
N LEU A 7 -0.52 20.17 -17.96
CA LEU A 7 0.28 18.98 -17.66
C LEU A 7 -0.31 17.72 -18.33
N ILE A 8 -0.14 17.62 -19.65
CA ILE A 8 -0.20 16.35 -20.36
C ILE A 8 0.99 16.32 -21.34
N HIS A 9 2.09 15.70 -20.93
CA HIS A 9 3.22 15.38 -21.81
C HIS A 9 2.77 14.30 -22.81
N ALA A 10 2.24 14.70 -23.96
CA ALA A 10 1.66 13.77 -24.93
C ALA A 10 2.66 13.14 -25.91
N ASN A 11 3.95 13.52 -25.88
CA ASN A 11 4.92 13.12 -26.91
C ASN A 11 6.25 12.58 -26.35
N GLU A 12 6.23 11.75 -25.31
CA GLU A 12 7.40 10.95 -24.99
C GLU A 12 7.40 9.70 -25.89
N VAL A 13 8.21 9.72 -26.95
CA VAL A 13 8.44 8.55 -27.81
C VAL A 13 9.32 7.59 -27.02
N CYS A 14 8.75 6.47 -26.56
CA CYS A 14 9.55 5.38 -26.00
C CYS A 14 10.44 4.80 -27.11
N GLU A 15 11.74 5.05 -27.01
CA GLU A 15 12.74 4.42 -27.88
C GLU A 15 12.90 2.95 -27.44
N GLU A 16 12.50 2.01 -28.29
CA GLU A 16 12.76 0.58 -28.07
C GLU A 16 14.26 0.31 -28.27
N VAL A 17 15.02 0.43 -27.18
CA VAL A 17 16.42 0.00 -27.15
C VAL A 17 16.50 -1.53 -27.21
N PHE A 18 17.27 -2.04 -28.17
CA PHE A 18 17.55 -3.46 -28.32
C PHE A 18 18.40 -3.94 -27.14
N PHE A 19 17.82 -4.79 -26.29
CA PHE A 19 18.55 -5.36 -25.16
C PHE A 19 19.49 -6.46 -25.68
N GLU A 20 20.79 -6.29 -25.47
CA GLU A 20 21.78 -7.34 -25.73
C GLU A 20 21.52 -8.52 -24.79
N SER A 21 21.30 -9.70 -25.37
CA SER A 21 21.07 -10.92 -24.60
C SER A 21 22.37 -11.36 -23.94
N VAL A 22 22.52 -11.05 -22.65
CA VAL A 22 23.60 -11.59 -21.84
C VAL A 22 23.31 -13.07 -21.58
N GLU A 23 24.25 -13.95 -21.92
CA GLU A 23 24.17 -15.36 -21.54
C GLU A 23 24.10 -15.44 -20.01
N VAL A 24 22.96 -15.93 -19.51
CA VAL A 24 22.72 -16.08 -18.08
C VAL A 24 23.62 -17.20 -17.57
N ASP A 25 24.76 -16.83 -16.97
CA ASP A 25 25.56 -17.76 -16.16
C ASP A 25 24.64 -18.35 -15.09
N SER A 26 24.35 -19.64 -15.24
CA SER A 26 23.29 -20.35 -14.52
C SER A 26 23.67 -20.71 -13.09
N SER A 27 24.58 -19.95 -12.47
CA SER A 27 24.76 -19.97 -11.01
C SER A 27 23.61 -19.19 -10.36
N SER A 28 22.41 -19.79 -10.45
CA SER A 28 21.21 -19.35 -9.75
C SER A 28 21.42 -19.56 -8.26
N ASP A 29 21.87 -18.52 -7.55
CA ASP A 29 21.53 -18.39 -6.13
C ASP A 29 20.03 -18.07 -6.09
N GLU A 30 19.22 -19.12 -6.25
CA GLU A 30 17.78 -19.07 -6.36
C GLU A 30 17.24 -18.49 -5.05
N TYR A 31 16.93 -17.20 -5.05
CA TYR A 31 16.41 -16.51 -3.88
C TYR A 31 15.11 -17.16 -3.43
N GLU A 32 15.16 -17.95 -2.37
CA GLU A 32 13.96 -18.44 -1.68
C GLU A 32 13.41 -17.34 -0.76
N PRO A 33 12.24 -16.74 -1.09
CA PRO A 33 11.64 -15.76 -0.19
C PRO A 33 11.24 -16.45 1.11
N GLU A 34 11.81 -16.01 2.24
CA GLU A 34 11.41 -16.49 3.56
C GLU A 34 9.89 -16.37 3.76
N GLU A 35 9.20 -17.51 3.88
CA GLU A 35 7.78 -17.59 4.24
C GLU A 35 7.57 -17.16 5.71
N LYS A 36 7.71 -15.87 5.99
CA LYS A 36 7.20 -15.30 7.24
C LYS A 36 5.68 -15.34 7.16
N LYS A 37 5.08 -16.42 7.66
CA LYS A 37 3.63 -16.54 7.86
C LYS A 37 3.17 -15.34 8.70
N ARG A 38 2.57 -14.37 8.02
CA ARG A 38 1.97 -13.21 8.68
C ARG A 38 0.56 -13.64 9.03
N ASP A 39 0.26 -13.71 10.31
CA ASP A 39 -1.12 -13.74 10.80
C ASP A 39 -1.77 -12.38 10.49
N ILE A 40 -2.13 -12.18 9.23
CA ILE A 40 -2.96 -11.06 8.80
C ILE A 40 -4.38 -11.48 9.17
N LYS A 41 -4.86 -10.98 10.30
CA LYS A 41 -6.25 -11.20 10.70
C LYS A 41 -7.14 -10.66 9.59
N HIS A 42 -7.89 -11.56 8.95
CA HIS A 42 -8.82 -11.21 7.90
C HIS A 42 -9.84 -10.18 8.43
N ILE A 43 -10.02 -9.09 7.67
CA ILE A 43 -11.02 -8.06 7.98
C ILE A 43 -12.15 -8.20 6.94
N PRO A 44 -13.36 -8.62 7.35
CA PRO A 44 -14.49 -8.78 6.46
C PRO A 44 -14.86 -7.48 5.72
N LEU A 45 -15.45 -7.60 4.54
CA LEU A 45 -15.87 -6.46 3.73
C LEU A 45 -16.91 -5.59 4.47
N ASP A 46 -17.90 -6.22 5.11
CA ASP A 46 -18.95 -5.53 5.89
C ASP A 46 -18.37 -4.63 6.97
N TYR A 47 -17.27 -5.05 7.58
CA TYR A 47 -16.58 -4.24 8.58
C TYR A 47 -15.99 -2.98 7.96
N LYS A 48 -15.42 -3.06 6.74
CA LYS A 48 -14.90 -1.91 6.01
C LYS A 48 -16.04 -0.96 5.62
N ILE A 49 -17.15 -1.50 5.12
CA ILE A 49 -18.34 -0.72 4.76
C ILE A 49 -18.87 0.03 5.99
N LYS A 50 -19.00 -0.65 7.15
CA LYS A 50 -19.40 -0.02 8.41
C LYS A 50 -18.47 1.12 8.80
N ALA A 51 -17.16 0.91 8.72
CA ALA A 51 -16.17 1.93 9.08
C ALA A 51 -16.30 3.18 8.19
N VAL A 52 -16.44 2.98 6.87
CA VAL A 52 -16.65 4.06 5.90
C VAL A 52 -17.96 4.80 6.19
N ASN A 53 -19.05 4.08 6.44
CA ASN A 53 -20.34 4.68 6.74
C ASN A 53 -20.32 5.51 8.03
N MET A 54 -19.60 5.07 9.07
CA MET A 54 -19.44 5.86 10.30
C MET A 54 -18.63 7.13 10.05
N ALA A 55 -17.56 7.06 9.26
CA ALA A 55 -16.77 8.24 8.89
C ALA A 55 -17.59 9.24 8.07
N LYS A 56 -18.39 8.76 7.11
CA LYS A 56 -19.32 9.60 6.32
C LYS A 56 -20.38 10.28 7.20
N LYS A 57 -20.94 9.56 8.19
CA LYS A 57 -21.92 10.11 9.12
C LYS A 57 -21.32 11.14 10.10
N HIS A 58 -20.04 11.01 10.42
CA HIS A 58 -19.37 11.85 11.42
C HIS A 58 -18.01 12.37 10.91
N PRO A 59 -18.01 13.34 9.98
CA PRO A 59 -16.79 13.82 9.33
C PRO A 59 -15.82 14.52 10.30
N THR A 60 -16.31 15.02 11.43
CA THR A 60 -15.48 15.69 12.46
C THR A 60 -14.81 14.70 13.41
N TRP A 61 -15.14 13.41 13.36
CA TRP A 61 -14.54 12.43 14.27
C TRP A 61 -13.11 12.13 13.87
N SER A 62 -12.20 12.27 14.84
CA SER A 62 -10.83 11.80 14.67
C SER A 62 -10.77 10.28 14.48
N ILE A 63 -9.70 9.80 13.86
CA ILE A 63 -9.41 8.37 13.73
C ILE A 63 -9.40 7.66 15.09
N LYS A 64 -8.94 8.34 16.16
CA LYS A 64 -8.96 7.79 17.53
C LYS A 64 -10.40 7.54 18.01
N THR A 65 -11.30 8.48 17.75
CA THR A 65 -12.72 8.39 18.09
C THR A 65 -13.44 7.30 17.29
N LEU A 66 -13.14 7.18 16.00
CA LEU A 66 -13.66 6.08 15.17
C LEU A 66 -13.21 4.73 15.71
N HIS A 67 -11.95 4.59 16.11
CA HIS A 67 -11.43 3.36 16.70
C HIS A 67 -12.14 2.96 18.00
N SER A 68 -12.40 3.91 18.91
CA SER A 68 -13.13 3.64 20.16
C SER A 68 -14.61 3.32 19.94
N ARG A 69 -15.22 3.89 18.89
CA ARG A 69 -16.63 3.66 18.51
C ARG A 69 -16.87 2.37 17.69
N GLY A 70 -15.84 1.55 17.50
CA GLY A 70 -15.99 0.22 16.87
C GLY A 70 -15.17 -0.01 15.60
N CYS A 71 -14.28 0.91 15.20
CA CYS A 71 -13.32 0.71 14.11
C CYS A 71 -11.96 0.13 14.57
N GLY A 72 -11.79 -0.27 15.83
CA GLY A 72 -10.50 -0.68 16.40
C GLY A 72 -9.76 -1.82 15.67
N ARG A 73 -10.46 -2.70 14.92
CA ARG A 73 -9.81 -3.77 14.12
C ARG A 73 -8.92 -3.24 13.01
N LEU A 74 -9.21 -2.05 12.45
CA LEU A 74 -8.37 -1.42 11.42
C LEU A 74 -7.01 -1.00 11.97
N LYS A 75 -6.96 -0.46 13.19
CA LYS A 75 -5.72 -0.06 13.85
C LYS A 75 -4.69 -1.19 13.90
N ARG A 76 -5.13 -2.41 14.20
CA ARG A 76 -4.25 -3.59 14.32
C ARG A 76 -3.60 -3.95 13.00
N ALA A 77 -4.33 -3.85 11.89
CA ALA A 77 -3.80 -4.08 10.54
C ALA A 77 -2.75 -3.03 10.15
N PHE A 78 -3.02 -1.73 10.38
CA PHE A 78 -2.08 -0.66 10.05
C PHE A 78 -0.80 -0.71 10.91
N THR A 79 -0.89 -1.03 12.20
CA THR A 79 0.29 -1.13 13.07
C THR A 79 1.24 -2.27 12.69
N GLN A 80 0.73 -3.35 12.09
CA GLN A 80 1.54 -4.48 11.63
C GLN A 80 2.38 -4.11 10.39
N MET A 81 1.91 -3.15 9.59
CA MET A 81 2.61 -2.61 8.43
C MET A 81 3.63 -1.53 8.82
N GLY A 82 3.27 -0.63 9.76
CA GLY A 82 4.10 0.51 10.18
C GLY A 82 5.46 0.14 10.80
N ARG A 83 5.55 -1.00 11.51
CA ARG A 83 6.82 -1.48 12.10
C ARG A 83 7.90 -1.84 11.06
N ARG A 84 7.55 -1.94 9.77
CA ARG A 84 8.50 -2.28 8.70
C ARG A 84 9.27 -1.09 8.15
N TYR A 85 8.69 0.11 8.18
CA TYR A 85 9.33 1.31 7.63
C TYR A 85 10.48 1.85 8.49
N HIS A 86 10.55 1.45 9.76
CA HIS A 86 11.64 1.84 10.66
C HIS A 86 12.84 0.87 10.64
N LYS A 87 12.66 -0.35 10.12
CA LYS A 87 13.72 -1.38 10.05
C LYS A 87 14.54 -1.35 8.76
N ARG A 88 14.20 -0.49 7.80
CA ARG A 88 14.91 -0.31 6.51
C ARG A 88 15.83 0.92 6.45
N ARG A 89 16.12 1.55 7.60
CA ARG A 89 17.03 2.72 7.70
C ARG A 89 18.25 2.44 8.59
N LYS A 90 18.78 1.22 8.56
CA LYS A 90 20.09 0.89 9.13
C LYS A 90 20.88 0.10 8.11
#